data_AF-A0AAV6U4G4-F1
#
_entry.id   AF-A0AAV6U4G4-F1
#
_cell.length_a   1.000
_cell.length_b   1.000
_cell.length_c   1.000
_cell.angle_alpha   90.00
_cell.angle_beta   90.00
_cell.angle_gamma   90.00
#
_symmetry.space_group_name_H-M   'P 1'
#
loop_
_entity.id
_entity.type
_entity.pdbx_description
1 polymer ?
#
loop_
_entity_poly.entity_id
_entity_poly.type
_entity_poly.pdbx_seq_one_letter_code
_entity_poly.pdbx_strand_id
1 'polypeptide(L)'
;MQLQYNIFFPGVARKLLDVCNINLSSLFPHRNQRNVERYRCPYCNYSTDRTTSFKNHQLVHSGERPYKCHVCSFGFTTKQNLRRHLPLHNFPNLN
;
A
#
# COMPACT_ATOMS: atom_id res chain seq x y z
N MET A 1 -28.97 -13.76 34.50
CA MET A 1 -29.34 -12.34 34.72
C MET A 1 -28.22 -11.48 34.14
N GLN A 2 -28.45 -10.85 33.00
CA GLN A 2 -27.45 -10.05 32.29
C GLN A 2 -27.58 -8.60 32.75
N LEU A 3 -26.52 -8.05 33.33
CA LEU A 3 -26.43 -6.63 33.65
C LEU A 3 -26.26 -5.86 32.32
N GLN A 4 -27.23 -5.00 32.00
CA GLN A 4 -27.12 -4.07 30.88
C GLN A 4 -26.54 -2.75 31.38
N TYR A 5 -25.32 -2.45 30.96
CA TYR A 5 -24.77 -1.10 30.99
C TYR A 5 -24.97 -0.47 29.61
N ASN A 6 -25.92 0.46 29.53
CA ASN A 6 -26.12 1.31 28.36
C ASN A 6 -25.00 2.34 28.31
N ILE A 7 -24.08 2.20 27.35
CA ILE A 7 -23.10 3.26 27.06
C ILE A 7 -23.44 3.86 25.69
N PHE A 8 -23.92 5.09 25.75
CA PHE A 8 -24.20 5.94 24.60
C PHE A 8 -22.88 6.49 24.05
N PHE A 9 -22.53 6.14 22.81
CA PHE A 9 -21.44 6.77 22.07
C PHE A 9 -21.94 7.26 20.71
N PRO A 10 -21.99 8.59 20.48
CA PRO A 10 -22.40 9.12 19.19
C PRO A 10 -21.26 8.94 18.18
N GLY A 11 -21.55 8.33 17.03
CA GLY A 11 -20.79 8.59 15.80
C GLY A 11 -19.95 7.47 15.18
N VAL A 12 -19.87 6.25 15.74
CA VAL A 12 -19.16 5.15 15.06
C VAL A 12 -19.92 3.83 15.16
N ALA A 13 -20.80 3.60 14.19
CA ALA A 13 -21.39 2.27 14.00
C ALA A 13 -20.34 1.32 13.41
N ARG A 14 -19.80 0.42 14.24
CA ARG A 14 -19.32 -0.90 13.79
C ARG A 14 -19.36 -1.87 14.97
N LYS A 15 -20.30 -2.82 14.84
CA LYS A 15 -20.59 -3.96 15.69
C LYS A 15 -19.30 -4.77 15.94
N LEU A 16 -18.82 -4.84 17.17
CA LEU A 16 -17.76 -5.77 17.57
C LEU A 16 -18.41 -7.10 17.95
N LEU A 17 -18.40 -8.06 17.04
CA LEU A 17 -18.62 -9.47 17.35
C LEU A 17 -17.58 -10.26 16.57
N ASP A 18 -16.57 -10.75 17.30
CA ASP A 18 -15.98 -12.09 17.15
C ASP A 18 -14.71 -12.17 17.99
N VAL A 19 -14.89 -12.35 19.30
CA VAL A 19 -13.80 -12.79 20.18
C VAL A 19 -13.75 -14.32 20.06
N CYS A 20 -12.99 -14.84 19.10
CA CYS A 20 -12.74 -16.27 19.03
C CYS A 20 -11.92 -16.71 20.26
N ASN A 21 -12.44 -17.73 20.95
CA ASN A 21 -11.92 -18.30 22.19
C ASN A 21 -10.68 -19.15 21.88
N ILE A 22 -9.49 -18.55 21.80
CA ILE A 22 -8.25 -19.28 21.51
C ILE A 22 -7.68 -19.83 22.81
N ASN A 23 -7.51 -21.15 22.91
CA ASN A 23 -6.87 -21.82 24.04
C ASN A 23 -5.38 -21.41 24.13
N LEU A 24 -4.93 -21.02 25.34
CA LEU A 24 -3.59 -20.49 25.63
C LEU A 24 -2.40 -21.41 25.26
N SER A 25 -2.65 -22.67 24.91
CA SER A 25 -1.61 -23.66 24.55
C SER A 25 -1.08 -23.53 23.12
N SER A 26 -1.69 -22.72 22.25
CA SER A 26 -1.30 -22.58 20.84
C SER A 26 -0.78 -21.16 20.53
N LEU A 27 0.21 -20.69 21.28
CA LEU A 27 0.92 -19.40 21.09
C LEU A 27 1.78 -19.36 19.81
N PHE A 28 1.34 -19.97 18.71
CA PHE A 28 1.77 -19.51 17.40
C PHE A 28 1.24 -18.08 17.24
N PRO A 29 2.04 -17.11 16.74
CA PRO A 29 1.53 -15.79 16.45
C PRO A 29 0.40 -15.95 15.43
N HIS A 30 -0.84 -15.90 15.90
CA HIS A 30 -2.00 -15.85 15.04
C HIS A 30 -1.89 -14.48 14.36
N ARG A 31 -1.35 -14.50 13.14
CA ARG A 31 -1.25 -13.31 12.30
C ARG A 31 -2.68 -12.88 12.06
N ASN A 32 -3.14 -11.90 12.82
CA ASN A 32 -4.39 -11.21 12.57
C ASN A 32 -4.33 -10.70 11.14
N GLN A 33 -4.96 -11.43 10.22
CA GLN A 33 -5.24 -10.95 8.89
C GLN A 33 -6.25 -9.83 9.06
N ARG A 34 -5.75 -8.63 9.37
CA ARG A 34 -6.49 -7.41 9.12
C ARG A 34 -6.91 -7.51 7.66
N ASN A 35 -8.21 -7.58 7.41
CA ASN A 35 -8.76 -7.42 6.07
C ASN A 35 -8.46 -5.98 5.64
N VAL A 36 -7.21 -5.74 5.22
CA VAL A 36 -6.77 -4.50 4.63
C VAL A 36 -7.27 -4.54 3.21
N GLU A 37 -8.27 -3.72 2.90
CA GLU A 37 -8.70 -3.51 1.52
C GLU A 37 -7.49 -3.11 0.68
N ARG A 38 -7.15 -3.95 -0.30
CA ARG A 38 -6.00 -3.73 -1.20
C ARG A 38 -6.49 -3.12 -2.50
N TYR A 39 -5.76 -2.16 -3.01
CA TYR A 39 -5.92 -1.64 -4.36
C TYR A 39 -5.40 -2.68 -5.35
N ARG A 40 -6.29 -3.18 -6.22
CA ARG A 40 -5.98 -4.17 -7.27
C ARG A 40 -6.05 -3.52 -8.64
N CYS A 41 -5.06 -3.79 -9.49
CA CYS A 41 -5.09 -3.32 -10.86
C CYS A 41 -6.09 -4.15 -11.69
N PRO A 42 -6.95 -3.53 -12.50
CA PRO A 42 -7.88 -4.26 -13.37
C PRO A 42 -7.19 -4.84 -14.62
N TYR A 43 -5.98 -4.39 -14.97
CA TYR A 43 -5.28 -4.78 -16.20
C TYR A 43 -4.14 -5.78 -15.97
N CYS A 44 -3.76 -6.04 -14.72
CA CYS A 44 -2.70 -6.99 -14.38
C CYS A 44 -2.81 -7.50 -12.94
N ASN A 45 -1.96 -8.45 -12.55
CA ASN A 45 -1.98 -9.07 -11.22
C ASN A 45 -1.39 -8.19 -10.09
N TYR A 46 -1.13 -6.91 -10.34
CA TYR A 46 -0.56 -6.00 -9.34
C TYR A 46 -1.58 -5.64 -8.25
N SER A 47 -1.17 -5.70 -6.99
CA SER A 47 -1.96 -5.21 -5.86
C SER A 47 -1.11 -4.60 -4.75
N THR A 48 -1.64 -3.61 -4.06
CA THR A 48 -0.96 -2.91 -2.96
C THR A 48 -1.96 -2.40 -1.93
N ASP A 49 -1.54 -2.31 -0.68
CA ASP A 49 -2.28 -1.67 0.41
C ASP A 49 -2.16 -0.14 0.43
N ARG A 50 -1.30 0.44 -0.40
CA ARG A 50 -1.02 1.88 -0.44
C ARG A 50 -1.61 2.56 -1.67
N THR A 51 -2.41 3.60 -1.46
CA THR A 51 -3.00 4.43 -2.52
C THR A 51 -1.96 5.05 -3.46
N THR A 52 -0.86 5.56 -2.89
CA THR A 52 0.22 6.22 -3.65
C THR A 52 0.92 5.26 -4.58
N SER A 53 1.19 4.04 -4.11
CA SER A 53 1.76 2.96 -4.93
C SER A 53 0.82 2.56 -6.06
N PHE A 54 -0.49 2.48 -5.79
CA PHE A 54 -1.48 2.16 -6.82
C PHE A 54 -1.57 3.23 -7.91
N LYS A 55 -1.64 4.51 -7.53
CA LYS A 55 -1.62 5.63 -8.49
C LYS A 55 -0.37 5.63 -9.36
N ASN A 56 0.81 5.44 -8.76
CA ASN A 56 2.07 5.35 -9.51
C ASN A 56 2.10 4.13 -10.45
N HIS A 57 1.49 3.01 -10.04
CA HIS A 57 1.39 1.82 -10.87
C HIS A 57 0.49 2.06 -12.10
N GLN A 58 -0.61 2.80 -11.97
CA GLN A 58 -1.48 3.13 -13.10
C GLN A 58 -0.73 3.85 -14.24
N LEU A 59 0.32 4.62 -13.90
CA LEU A 59 1.16 5.28 -14.89
C LEU A 59 1.84 4.30 -15.86
N VAL A 60 2.13 3.07 -15.41
CA VAL A 60 2.72 2.01 -16.25
C VAL A 60 1.80 1.66 -17.42
N HIS A 61 0.49 1.63 -17.19
CA HIS A 61 -0.50 1.33 -18.24
C HIS A 61 -0.75 2.54 -19.16
N SER A 62 -0.73 3.75 -18.63
CA SER A 62 -0.87 4.97 -19.44
C SER A 62 0.37 5.32 -20.27
N GLY A 63 1.54 4.80 -19.89
CA GLY A 63 2.84 5.22 -20.45
C GLY A 63 3.30 6.61 -19.99
N GLU A 64 2.51 7.33 -19.18
CA GLU A 64 2.88 8.64 -18.66
C GLU A 64 4.10 8.56 -17.73
N ARG A 65 5.05 9.47 -17.96
CA ARG A 65 6.29 9.57 -17.20
C ARG A 65 6.45 11.01 -16.69
N PRO A 66 5.76 11.37 -15.59
CA PRO A 66 5.75 12.74 -15.08
C PRO A 66 7.12 13.20 -14.58
N TYR A 67 7.99 12.28 -14.19
CA TYR A 67 9.32 12.61 -13.68
C TYR A 67 10.35 12.46 -14.79
N LYS A 68 10.64 13.54 -15.51
CA LYS A 68 11.62 13.56 -16.59
C LYS A 68 13.00 13.95 -16.07
N CYS A 69 14.04 13.29 -16.58
CA CYS A 69 15.40 13.76 -16.39
C CYS A 69 15.59 15.07 -17.16
N HIS A 70 16.34 16.02 -16.58
CA HIS A 70 16.67 17.27 -17.27
C HIS A 70 17.99 17.17 -18.05
N VAL A 71 18.79 16.12 -17.79
CA VAL A 71 20.06 15.86 -18.48
C VAL A 71 19.84 14.99 -19.72
N CYS A 72 18.90 14.05 -19.66
CA CYS A 72 18.49 13.24 -20.81
C CYS A 72 16.97 13.20 -20.95
N SER A 73 16.47 12.78 -22.10
CA SER A 73 15.02 12.68 -22.37
C SER A 73 14.33 11.49 -21.69
N PHE A 74 15.01 10.80 -20.77
CA PHE A 74 14.44 9.62 -20.11
C PHE A 74 13.46 10.03 -18.99
N GLY A 75 12.26 9.44 -19.02
CA GLY A 75 11.20 9.68 -18.03
C GLY A 75 10.99 8.51 -17.08
N PHE A 76 10.49 8.79 -15.88
CA PHE A 76 10.18 7.84 -14.82
C PHE A 76 8.76 8.03 -14.29
N THR A 77 8.18 6.94 -13.74
CA THR A 77 6.88 6.96 -13.06
C THR A 77 6.96 7.42 -11.61
N THR A 78 8.15 7.45 -11.00
CA THR A 78 8.34 7.88 -9.60
C THR A 78 9.55 8.80 -9.43
N LYS A 79 9.46 9.75 -8.48
CA LYS A 79 10.57 10.66 -8.11
C LYS A 79 11.79 9.91 -7.59
N GLN A 80 11.59 8.82 -6.85
CA GLN A 80 12.69 8.01 -6.30
C GLN A 80 13.54 7.39 -7.41
N ASN A 81 12.90 6.92 -8.49
CA ASN A 81 13.61 6.36 -9.64
C ASN A 81 14.43 7.43 -10.37
N LEU A 82 13.87 8.62 -10.59
CA LEU A 82 14.62 9.75 -11.14
C LEU A 82 15.84 10.10 -10.26
N ARG A 83 15.66 10.20 -8.94
CA ARG A 83 16.76 10.50 -8.02
C ARG A 83 17.89 9.48 -8.08
N ARG A 84 17.57 8.18 -8.22
CA ARG A 84 18.57 7.12 -8.38
C ARG A 84 19.26 7.15 -9.75
N HIS A 85 18.60 7.70 -10.76
CA HIS A 85 19.14 7.83 -12.11
C HIS A 85 20.12 9.00 -12.25
N LEU A 86 19.87 10.15 -11.60
CA LEU A 86 20.70 11.35 -11.75
C LEU A 86 22.21 11.12 -11.54
N PRO A 87 22.68 10.30 -10.57
CA PRO A 87 24.10 10.00 -10.40
C PRO A 87 24.76 9.33 -11.62
N LEU A 88 24.01 8.65 -12.48
CA LEU A 88 24.55 8.04 -13.71
C LEU A 88 25.04 9.08 -14.71
N HIS A 89 24.51 10.31 -14.66
CA HIS A 89 25.03 11.41 -15.47
C HIS A 89 26.34 11.98 -14.92
N ASN A 90 26.67 11.70 -13.66
CA ASN A 90 27.91 12.15 -13.02
C ASN A 90 29.05 11.13 -13.19
N PHE A 91 28.76 9.89 -13.54
CA PHE A 91 29.75 8.84 -13.81
C PHE A 91 29.53 8.27 -15.21
N PRO A 92 30.19 8.83 -16.24
CA PRO A 92 29.88 8.54 -17.65
C PRO A 92 30.23 7.13 -18.15
N ASN A 93 30.67 6.18 -17.31
CA ASN A 93 31.10 4.86 -17.79
C ASN A 93 30.58 3.72 -16.90
N LEU A 94 29.42 3.18 -17.26
CA LEU A 94 29.09 1.77 -17.08
C LEU A 94 28.50 1.26 -18.40
N ASN A 95 29.36 1.18 -19.41
CA ASN A 95 29.24 0.26 -20.54
C ASN A 95 30.61 0.05 -21.16
#